data_AF-A0A1J0VNB6-F1
#
_entry.id   AF-A0A1J0VNB6-F1
#
_cell.length_a   1.000
_cell.length_b   1.000
_cell.length_c   1.000
_cell.angle_alpha   90.00
_cell.angle_beta   90.00
_cell.angle_gamma   90.00
#
_symmetry.space_group_name_H-M   'P 1'
#
loop_
_entity.id
_entity.type
_entity.pdbx_description
1 polymer ?
#
loop_
_entity_poly.entity_id
_entity_poly.type
_entity_poly.pdbx_seq_one_letter_code
_entity_poly.pdbx_strand_id
1 'polypeptide(L)'
;MHLAAARAAVRRLDEATAALADGRPGADQDYSDALDLAQLLDAWDADRRVDIALDALGAVTDRDRPLSTLSVGQRYRVRLAVLLAAGDDFLLLDEPTNHLDRAALDFLTARLRAVTGPSISGQ
;
A
#
# COMPACT_ATOMS: atom_id res chain seq x y z
N MET A 1 0.39 7.67 -3.37
CA MET A 1 -0.26 8.49 -2.32
C MET A 1 -1.23 7.70 -1.43
N HIS A 2 -1.52 6.42 -1.72
CA HIS A 2 -2.64 5.69 -1.08
C HIS A 2 -2.38 5.06 0.31
N LEU A 3 -1.17 4.59 0.64
CA LEU A 3 -0.95 3.87 1.92
C LEU A 3 -1.10 4.76 3.17
N ALA A 4 -0.58 5.99 3.11
CA ALA A 4 -0.72 6.94 4.22
C ALA A 4 -2.18 7.37 4.42
N ALA A 5 -2.92 7.55 3.31
CA ALA A 5 -4.35 7.85 3.33
C ALA A 5 -5.18 6.68 3.89
N ALA A 6 -4.89 5.45 3.46
CA ALA A 6 -5.53 4.25 3.99
C ALA A 6 -5.33 4.11 5.51
N ARG A 7 -4.08 4.25 5.99
CA ARG A 7 -3.80 4.23 7.43
C ARG A 7 -4.46 5.38 8.19
N ALA A 8 -4.58 6.55 7.59
CA ALA A 8 -5.29 7.68 8.19
C ALA A 8 -6.80 7.43 8.26
N ALA A 9 -7.39 6.79 7.25
CA ALA A 9 -8.80 6.42 7.24
C ALA A 9 -9.12 5.40 8.35
N VAL A 10 -8.26 4.39 8.55
CA VAL A 10 -8.42 3.44 9.68
C VAL A 10 -8.40 4.17 11.02
N ARG A 11 -7.41 5.04 11.25
CA ARG A 11 -7.34 5.81 12.51
C ARG A 11 -8.58 6.69 12.72
N ARG A 12 -9.06 7.35 11.67
CA ARG A 12 -10.26 8.19 11.74
C ARG A 12 -11.50 7.36 12.09
N LEU A 13 -11.61 6.14 11.56
CA LEU A 13 -12.69 5.21 11.90
C LEU A 13 -12.61 4.77 13.37
N ASP A 14 -11.42 4.45 13.88
CA ASP A 14 -11.21 4.10 15.29
C ASP A 14 -11.62 5.26 16.23
N GLU A 15 -11.20 6.49 15.90
CA GLU A 15 -11.55 7.69 16.65
C GLU A 15 -13.06 7.96 16.62
N ALA A 16 -13.70 7.83 15.45
CA ALA A 16 -15.15 8.01 15.31
C ALA A 16 -15.94 6.92 16.05
N THR A 17 -15.45 5.68 16.05
CA THR A 17 -16.03 4.58 16.82
C THR A 17 -16.00 4.87 18.32
N ALA A 18 -14.87 5.39 18.83
CA ALA A 18 -14.77 5.80 20.23
C ALA A 18 -15.72 6.96 20.56
N ALA A 19 -15.82 7.97 19.68
CA ALA A 19 -16.74 9.08 19.86
C ALA A 19 -18.22 8.65 19.87
N LEU A 20 -18.57 7.64 19.05
CA LEU A 20 -19.91 7.07 18.99
C LEU A 20 -20.22 6.30 20.28
N ALA A 21 -19.26 5.54 20.80
CA ALA A 21 -19.38 4.84 22.08
C ALA A 21 -19.56 5.81 23.26
N ASP A 22 -18.90 6.96 23.21
CA ASP A 22 -19.04 8.05 24.19
C ASP A 22 -20.37 8.82 24.04
N GLY A 23 -21.18 8.55 23.01
CA GLY A 23 -22.44 9.23 22.75
C GLY A 23 -22.27 10.71 22.35
N ARG A 24 -21.13 11.08 21.74
CA ARG A 24 -20.89 12.48 21.34
C ARG A 24 -21.87 12.90 20.23
N PRO A 25 -22.42 14.13 20.28
CA PRO A 25 -23.25 14.65 19.20
C PRO A 25 -22.50 14.66 17.87
N GLY A 26 -23.10 14.11 16.82
CA GLY A 26 -22.54 14.04 15.46
C GLY A 26 -21.56 12.88 15.22
N ALA A 27 -21.30 12.04 16.22
CA ALA A 27 -20.39 10.89 16.08
C ALA A 27 -20.91 9.81 15.13
N ASP A 28 -22.23 9.72 14.95
CA ASP A 28 -22.88 8.85 13.98
C ASP A 28 -22.51 9.23 12.54
N GLN A 29 -22.56 10.52 12.22
CA GLN A 29 -22.14 11.02 10.90
C GLN A 29 -20.63 10.87 10.71
N ASP A 30 -19.82 11.24 11.71
CA ASP A 30 -18.36 11.09 11.65
C ASP A 30 -17.95 9.63 11.44
N TYR A 31 -18.65 8.68 12.09
CA TYR A 31 -18.42 7.25 11.90
C TYR A 31 -18.79 6.80 10.49
N SER A 32 -19.94 7.23 9.96
CA SER A 32 -20.36 6.91 8.60
C SER A 32 -19.35 7.42 7.57
N ASP A 33 -18.94 8.69 7.68
CA ASP A 33 -17.99 9.31 6.75
C ASP A 33 -16.62 8.62 6.80
N ALA A 34 -16.16 8.26 8.00
CA ALA A 34 -14.90 7.55 8.18
C ALA A 34 -14.96 6.12 7.62
N LEU A 35 -16.09 5.43 7.78
CA LEU A 35 -16.32 4.09 7.25
C LEU A 35 -16.33 4.10 5.71
N ASP A 36 -17.04 5.05 5.10
CA ASP A 36 -17.10 5.21 3.64
C ASP A 36 -15.71 5.48 3.05
N LEU A 37 -14.93 6.34 3.70
CA LEU A 37 -13.55 6.62 3.29
C LEU A 37 -12.64 5.38 3.42
N ALA A 38 -12.78 4.61 4.50
CA ALA A 38 -12.01 3.38 4.70
C ALA A 38 -12.35 2.31 3.65
N GLN A 39 -13.62 2.20 3.25
CA GLN A 39 -14.07 1.34 2.15
C GLN A 39 -13.51 1.80 0.81
N LEU A 40 -13.64 3.08 0.48
CA LEU A 40 -13.16 3.63 -0.78
C LEU A 40 -11.66 3.38 -1.01
N LEU A 41 -10.88 3.34 0.08
CA LEU A 41 -9.42 3.17 0.03
C LEU A 41 -8.97 1.70 0.18
N ASP A 42 -9.90 0.75 0.33
CA ASP A 42 -9.61 -0.63 0.74
C ASP A 42 -8.61 -0.66 1.90
N ALA A 43 -8.91 0.15 2.93
CA ALA A 43 -7.91 0.54 3.92
C ALA A 43 -7.42 -0.65 4.75
N TRP A 44 -8.28 -1.63 5.01
CA TRP A 44 -7.93 -2.86 5.74
C TRP A 44 -6.98 -3.79 4.95
N ASP A 45 -6.98 -3.70 3.62
CA ASP A 45 -6.09 -4.51 2.78
C ASP A 45 -4.74 -3.81 2.51
N ALA A 46 -4.59 -2.55 2.92
CA ALA A 46 -3.39 -1.77 2.64
C ALA A 46 -2.12 -2.39 3.25
N ASP A 47 -2.16 -2.86 4.49
CA ASP A 47 -1.00 -3.50 5.12
C ASP A 47 -0.71 -4.88 4.52
N ARG A 48 -1.75 -5.65 4.17
CA ARG A 48 -1.59 -6.94 3.49
C ARG A 48 -0.95 -6.78 2.11
N ARG A 49 -1.33 -5.75 1.35
CA ARG A 49 -0.69 -5.42 0.07
C ARG A 49 0.80 -5.11 0.22
N VAL A 50 1.18 -4.42 1.31
CA VAL A 50 2.58 -4.15 1.63
C VAL A 50 3.33 -5.45 1.94
N ASP A 51 2.75 -6.34 2.76
CA ASP A 51 3.39 -7.61 3.12
C ASP A 51 3.60 -8.51 1.90
N ILE A 52 2.60 -8.62 1.03
CA ILE A 52 2.71 -9.37 -0.24
C ILE A 52 3.82 -8.78 -1.12
N ALA A 53 3.92 -7.46 -1.21
CA ALA A 53 4.95 -6.80 -2.02
C ALA A 53 6.36 -6.95 -1.42
N LEU A 54 6.49 -6.94 -0.09
CA LEU A 54 7.77 -7.17 0.59
C LEU A 54 8.25 -8.61 0.39
N ASP A 55 7.36 -9.58 0.57
CA ASP A 55 7.66 -11.00 0.37
C ASP A 55 8.05 -11.29 -1.09
N ALA A 56 7.27 -10.78 -2.04
CA ALA A 56 7.53 -11.00 -3.46
C ALA A 56 8.83 -10.37 -3.97
N LEU A 57 9.33 -9.31 -3.32
CA LEU A 57 10.60 -8.68 -3.65
C LEU A 57 11.78 -9.24 -2.85
N GLY A 58 11.55 -10.23 -1.98
CA GLY A 58 12.55 -10.74 -1.04
C GLY A 58 13.12 -9.62 -0.18
N ALA A 59 12.27 -8.68 0.23
CA ALA A 59 12.60 -7.57 1.09
C ALA A 59 12.54 -8.01 2.56
N VAL A 60 13.15 -7.21 3.44
CA VAL A 60 13.03 -7.44 4.88
C VAL A 60 11.61 -7.13 5.32
N THR A 61 10.96 -8.11 5.95
CA THR A 61 9.57 -8.02 6.47
C THR A 61 9.51 -7.49 7.90
N ASP A 62 10.65 -7.39 8.59
CA ASP A 62 10.76 -6.79 9.92
C ASP A 62 10.51 -5.26 9.82
N ARG A 63 9.33 -4.84 10.30
CA ARG A 63 8.86 -3.45 10.25
C ARG A 63 9.47 -2.57 11.35
N ASP A 64 10.00 -3.16 12.42
CA ASP A 64 10.60 -2.44 13.55
C ASP A 64 12.09 -2.17 13.34
N ARG A 65 12.71 -2.87 12.38
CA ARG A 65 14.11 -2.68 12.04
C ARG A 65 14.34 -1.33 11.35
N PRO A 66 15.22 -0.46 11.88
CA PRO A 66 15.49 0.83 11.26
C PRO A 66 16.09 0.63 9.86
N LEU A 67 15.57 1.37 8.87
CA LEU A 67 16.06 1.33 7.48
C LEU A 67 17.56 1.62 7.39
N SER A 68 18.11 2.43 8.30
CA SER A 68 19.54 2.74 8.39
C SER A 68 20.43 1.52 8.66
N THR A 69 19.87 0.43 9.19
CA THR A 69 20.57 -0.84 9.48
C THR A 69 20.51 -1.86 8.33
N LEU A 70 19.83 -1.51 7.23
CA LEU A 70 19.66 -2.36 6.05
C LEU A 70 20.70 -2.03 4.98
N SER A 71 21.11 -3.04 4.21
CA SER A 71 21.98 -2.83 3.05
C SER A 71 21.29 -1.92 2.02
N VAL A 72 22.07 -1.30 1.13
CA VAL A 72 21.53 -0.44 0.07
C VAL A 72 20.51 -1.21 -0.79
N GLY A 73 20.79 -2.48 -1.12
CA GLY A 73 19.87 -3.34 -1.87
C GLY A 73 18.58 -3.69 -1.10
N GLN A 74 18.68 -3.92 0.21
CA GLN A 74 17.49 -4.17 1.06
C GLN A 74 16.61 -2.93 1.20
N ARG A 75 17.20 -1.75 1.41
CA ARG A 75 16.46 -0.47 1.43
C ARG A 75 15.76 -0.22 0.11
N TYR A 76 16.42 -0.52 -1.01
CA TYR A 76 15.84 -0.38 -2.33
C TYR A 76 14.61 -1.29 -2.52
N ARG A 77 14.72 -2.58 -2.16
CA ARG A 77 13.61 -3.55 -2.22
C ARG A 77 12.42 -3.14 -1.34
N VAL A 78 12.68 -2.66 -0.12
CA VAL A 78 11.61 -2.16 0.77
C VAL A 78 10.91 -0.94 0.15
N ARG A 79 11.67 0.00 -0.43
CA ARG A 79 11.09 1.18 -1.08
C ARG A 79 10.24 0.80 -2.30
N LEU A 80 10.71 -0.17 -3.09
CA LEU A 80 9.97 -0.69 -4.24
C LEU A 80 8.69 -1.42 -3.80
N ALA A 81 8.74 -2.20 -2.71
CA ALA A 81 7.56 -2.88 -2.16
C ALA A 81 6.47 -1.88 -1.73
N VAL A 82 6.87 -0.81 -1.04
CA VAL A 82 5.96 0.25 -0.61
C VAL A 82 5.36 0.99 -1.81
N LEU A 83 6.14 1.25 -2.86
CA LEU A 83 5.63 1.83 -4.10
C LEU A 83 4.63 0.89 -4.79
N LEU A 84 4.93 -0.41 -4.88
CA LEU A 84 4.05 -1.40 -5.51
C LEU A 84 2.73 -1.57 -4.75
N ALA A 85 2.80 -1.52 -3.44
CA ALA A 85 1.61 -1.56 -2.59
C ALA A 85 0.79 -0.27 -2.65
N ALA A 86 1.42 0.87 -2.92
CA ALA A 86 0.75 2.17 -3.05
C ALA A 86 0.00 2.36 -4.39
N GLY A 87 0.30 1.55 -5.41
CA GLY A 87 -0.47 1.48 -6.65
C GLY A 87 -0.31 2.66 -7.62
N ASP A 88 0.62 3.59 -7.38
CA ASP A 88 0.86 4.70 -8.31
C ASP A 88 1.70 4.26 -9.52
N ASP A 89 1.37 4.81 -10.68
CA ASP A 89 2.02 4.53 -11.97
C ASP A 89 3.54 4.62 -11.89
N PHE A 90 4.17 3.48 -12.16
CA PHE A 90 5.61 3.31 -12.31
C PHE A 90 6.10 3.95 -13.61
N LEU A 91 6.05 5.28 -13.69
CA LEU A 91 6.75 6.04 -14.72
C LEU A 91 8.11 6.45 -14.15
N LEU A 92 9.19 6.00 -14.79
CA LEU A 92 10.62 6.13 -14.41
C LEU A 92 11.14 5.13 -13.36
N LEU A 93 11.36 3.90 -13.82
CA LEU A 93 12.49 3.09 -13.37
C LEU A 93 13.25 2.59 -14.61
N ASP A 94 13.86 3.51 -15.36
CA ASP A 94 14.99 3.11 -16.21
C ASP A 94 16.18 2.90 -15.28
N GLU A 95 16.74 1.68 -15.27
CA GLU A 95 17.93 1.23 -14.52
C GLU A 95 17.78 0.84 -13.03
N PRO A 96 16.90 -0.12 -12.66
CA PRO A 96 17.17 -0.95 -11.49
C PRO A 96 16.98 -2.47 -11.70
N THR A 97 16.69 -2.88 -12.93
CA THR A 97 16.37 -4.27 -13.32
C THR A 97 17.49 -5.27 -13.05
N ASN A 98 18.71 -4.82 -12.75
CA ASN A 98 19.91 -5.65 -12.64
C ASN A 98 20.07 -6.39 -11.29
N HIS A 99 19.19 -6.15 -10.30
CA HIS A 99 19.28 -6.75 -8.95
C HIS A 99 18.00 -7.41 -8.44
N LEU A 100 16.99 -7.52 -9.31
CA LEU A 100 15.77 -8.27 -9.03
C LEU A 100 15.93 -9.69 -9.55
N ASP A 101 15.60 -10.67 -8.70
CA ASP A 101 15.52 -12.05 -9.15
C ASP A 101 14.29 -12.25 -10.07
N ARG A 102 14.26 -13.40 -10.75
CA ARG A 102 13.22 -13.70 -11.73
C ARG A 102 11.81 -13.67 -11.11
N ALA A 103 11.68 -14.08 -9.86
CA ALA A 103 10.41 -14.07 -9.13
C ALA A 103 9.90 -12.64 -8.85
N ALA A 104 10.80 -11.74 -8.43
CA ALA A 104 10.48 -10.33 -8.24
C ALA A 104 10.06 -9.64 -9.54
N LEU A 105 10.70 -9.97 -10.67
CA LEU A 105 10.34 -9.45 -11.99
C LEU A 105 8.97 -9.96 -12.46
N ASP A 106 8.68 -11.25 -12.28
CA ASP A 106 7.39 -11.83 -12.64
C ASP A 106 6.25 -11.23 -11.78
N PHE A 107 6.49 -11.01 -10.49
CA PHE A 107 5.54 -10.32 -9.60
C PHE A 107 5.31 -8.86 -9.99
N LEU A 108 6.39 -8.11 -10.25
CA LEU A 108 6.31 -6.72 -10.73
C LEU A 108 5.47 -6.64 -12.02
N THR A 109 5.75 -7.52 -12.97
CA THR A 109 5.02 -7.58 -14.25
C THR A 109 3.54 -7.91 -14.06
N ALA A 110 3.23 -8.89 -13.19
CA ALA A 110 1.85 -9.25 -12.87
C ALA A 110 1.11 -8.09 -12.20
N ARG A 111 1.76 -7.36 -11.30
CA ARG A 111 1.14 -6.24 -10.61
C ARG A 111 0.93 -5.03 -11.51
N LEU A 112 1.88 -4.74 -12.41
CA LEU A 112 1.73 -3.72 -13.45
C LEU A 112 0.53 -4.01 -14.36
N ARG A 113 0.34 -5.26 -14.78
CA ARG A 113 -0.84 -5.69 -15.57
C ARG A 113 -2.16 -5.64 -14.80
N ALA A 114 -2.11 -5.67 -13.47
CA ALA A 114 -3.32 -5.57 -12.64
C ALA A 114 -3.72 -4.11 -12.39
N VAL A 115 -2.76 -3.18 -12.37
CA VAL A 115 -3.02 -1.73 -12.27
C VAL A 115 -3.44 -1.17 -13.63
N THR A 116 -2.80 -1.61 -14.70
CA THR A 116 -3.28 -1.43 -16.09
C THR A 116 -4.30 -2.52 -16.43
N GLY A 117 -5.51 -2.43 -15.88
CA GLY A 117 -6.66 -3.16 -16.44
C GLY A 117 -6.72 -2.96 -17.97
N PRO A 118 -7.30 -3.91 -18.73
CA PRO A 118 -7.10 -4.02 -20.18
C PRO A 118 -7.34 -2.66 -20.82
N SER A 119 -6.30 -2.10 -21.46
CA SER A 119 -6.51 -1.04 -22.42
C SER A 119 -7.44 -1.64 -23.46
N ILE A 120 -8.71 -1.26 -23.39
CA ILE A 120 -9.65 -1.42 -24.48
C ILE A 120 -9.06 -0.60 -25.62
N SER A 121 -8.24 -1.27 -26.44
CA SER A 121 -8.02 -0.88 -27.83
C SER A 121 -9.37 -1.00 -28.51
N GLY A 122 -10.14 0.09 -28.40
CA GLY A 122 -11.29 0.35 -29.24
C GLY A 122 -10.81 1.08 -30.49
N GLN A 123 -11.01 0.40 -31.63
CA GLN A 123 -10.93 0.86 -33.02
C GLN A 123 -9.54 0.99 -33.65
#